data_AF-A0A3D0SPN6-F1
#
_entry.id   AF-A0A3D0SPN6-F1
#
_cell.length_a   1.000
_cell.length_b   1.000
_cell.length_c   1.000
_cell.angle_alpha   90.00
_cell.angle_beta   90.00
_cell.angle_gamma   90.00
#
_symmetry.space_group_name_H-M   'P 1'
#
loop_
_entity.id
_entity.type
_entity.pdbx_description
1 polymer ?
#
loop_
_entity_poly.entity_id
_entity_poly.type
_entity_poly.pdbx_seq_one_letter_code
_entity_poly.pdbx_strand_id
1 'polypeptide(L)'
;WFRWRPDGTVQYAENPPKKYQDIYPFNFETADWKALWEEIKSIFEFWVEQGVRIFRVDNPHTKPFAMWEWLIAEIKKTTPHAIFLAEAFTRPKVMHRLAKLGYTQSYTYYTWRNTKRELSEYLAEVCQGPGREYFRPNFWPNTPDILHEALQFGGRPMFMSRLVMAATMTANYGIYGPAYEMMEYVAVKHGSEEYLDSEKYQLRQRGFQDLDGPNSLREFIALVNRIRKRNPALQSNWNLHLHYVDNEQILCYSKANTDRSNIILVVVNLNPNHTQIGWTGLNLEELGVDPHQPFQVHDLLTGAHYIWNGPRNYVELNPHRMPAHVFRVLSGLHTERDFATFEG
;
A
#
# COMPACT_ATOMS: atom_id res chain seq x y z
N TRP A 1 1.56 -35.01 -8.95
CA TRP A 1 2.40 -34.50 -7.85
C TRP A 1 1.58 -34.15 -6.59
N PHE A 2 0.87 -35.13 -6.01
CA PHE A 2 -0.01 -34.92 -4.84
C PHE A 2 0.30 -35.91 -3.73
N ARG A 3 -0.12 -35.60 -2.50
CA ARG A 3 -0.04 -36.52 -1.36
C ARG A 3 -1.35 -37.31 -1.26
N TRP A 4 -1.29 -38.57 -1.67
CA TRP A 4 -2.41 -39.50 -1.61
C TRP A 4 -2.55 -40.10 -0.21
N ARG A 5 -3.77 -40.19 0.29
CA ARG A 5 -4.12 -40.88 1.53
C ARG A 5 -4.26 -42.39 1.29
N PRO A 6 -4.23 -43.22 2.35
CA PRO A 6 -4.39 -44.67 2.21
C PRO A 6 -5.71 -45.11 1.57
N ASP A 7 -6.75 -44.28 1.66
CA ASP A 7 -8.06 -44.51 1.05
C ASP A 7 -8.12 -44.09 -0.44
N GLY A 8 -7.00 -43.65 -1.02
CA GLY A 8 -6.92 -43.21 -2.41
C GLY A 8 -7.40 -41.78 -2.66
N THR A 9 -7.71 -41.00 -1.62
CA THR A 9 -8.14 -39.60 -1.76
C THR A 9 -6.97 -38.62 -1.60
N VAL A 10 -7.17 -37.38 -2.06
CA VAL A 10 -6.26 -36.25 -1.80
C VAL A 10 -6.98 -35.25 -0.90
N GLN A 11 -6.31 -34.78 0.15
CA GLN A 11 -6.86 -33.74 1.02
C GLN A 11 -6.87 -32.39 0.31
N TYR A 12 -8.00 -31.67 0.40
CA TYR A 12 -8.11 -30.30 -0.08
C TYR A 12 -7.18 -29.34 0.69
N ALA A 13 -6.88 -28.17 0.11
CA ALA A 13 -5.97 -27.23 0.74
C ALA A 13 -6.62 -26.48 1.92
N GLU A 14 -5.81 -26.16 2.93
CA GLU A 14 -6.24 -25.35 4.08
C GLU A 14 -5.20 -24.27 4.38
N ASN A 15 -5.68 -23.10 4.81
CA ASN A 15 -4.86 -22.07 5.46
C ASN A 15 -5.61 -21.64 6.73
N PRO A 16 -5.44 -22.37 7.85
CA PRO A 16 -6.32 -22.24 9.00
C PRO A 16 -6.50 -20.79 9.46
N PRO A 17 -7.76 -20.34 9.71
CA PRO A 17 -8.97 -21.16 9.77
C PRO A 17 -9.67 -21.41 8.41
N LYS A 18 -9.16 -20.89 7.30
CA LYS A 18 -9.77 -21.04 5.96
C LYS A 18 -9.57 -22.45 5.39
N LYS A 19 -10.59 -22.95 4.70
CA LYS A 19 -10.62 -24.23 3.98
C LYS A 19 -10.96 -23.98 2.52
N TYR A 20 -10.28 -24.66 1.61
CA TYR A 20 -10.46 -24.52 0.17
C TYR A 20 -10.78 -25.89 -0.43
N GLN A 21 -12.04 -26.30 -0.32
CA GLN A 21 -12.49 -27.65 -0.70
C GLN A 21 -12.44 -27.93 -2.21
N ASP A 22 -12.28 -26.89 -3.00
CA ASP A 22 -12.23 -26.87 -4.46
C ASP A 22 -10.80 -27.00 -5.04
N ILE A 23 -9.76 -26.98 -4.20
CA ILE A 23 -8.35 -27.03 -4.65
C ILE A 23 -7.51 -28.05 -3.87
N TYR A 24 -6.50 -28.61 -4.53
CA TYR A 24 -5.54 -29.55 -3.93
C TYR A 24 -4.12 -28.95 -3.85
N PRO A 25 -3.41 -29.12 -2.72
CA PRO A 25 -2.03 -28.66 -2.61
C PRO A 25 -1.07 -29.62 -3.31
N PHE A 26 -0.10 -29.09 -4.06
CA PHE A 26 0.99 -29.90 -4.61
C PHE A 26 1.88 -30.50 -3.51
N ASN A 27 2.32 -31.72 -3.73
CA ASN A 27 3.37 -32.36 -2.93
C ASN A 27 4.74 -32.08 -3.56
N PHE A 28 5.43 -31.07 -3.05
CA PHE A 28 6.75 -30.68 -3.51
C PHE A 28 7.89 -31.62 -3.06
N GLU A 29 7.59 -32.59 -2.20
CA GLU A 29 8.54 -33.61 -1.71
C GLU A 29 8.31 -34.97 -2.38
N THR A 30 7.63 -34.99 -3.53
CA THR A 30 7.45 -36.20 -4.33
C THR A 30 8.78 -36.68 -4.94
N ALA A 31 8.88 -37.97 -5.28
CA ALA A 31 10.06 -38.53 -5.96
C ALA A 31 10.37 -37.80 -7.29
N ASP A 32 9.35 -37.21 -7.91
CA ASP A 32 9.42 -36.46 -9.16
C ASP A 32 9.41 -34.93 -8.97
N TRP A 33 9.95 -34.44 -7.84
CA TRP A 33 9.92 -33.01 -7.50
C TRP A 33 10.60 -32.12 -8.55
N LYS A 34 11.63 -32.63 -9.24
CA LYS A 34 12.35 -31.88 -10.28
C LYS A 34 11.44 -31.55 -11.46
N ALA A 35 10.69 -32.54 -11.95
CA ALA A 35 9.76 -32.33 -13.04
C ALA A 35 8.64 -31.35 -12.64
N LEU A 36 8.15 -31.43 -11.40
CA LEU A 36 7.19 -30.45 -10.86
C LEU A 36 7.76 -29.02 -10.89
N TRP A 37 9.01 -28.83 -10.46
CA TRP A 37 9.62 -27.50 -10.42
C TRP A 37 9.86 -26.94 -11.81
N GLU A 38 10.37 -27.76 -12.74
CA GLU A 38 10.54 -27.37 -14.15
C GLU A 38 9.20 -27.06 -14.82
N GLU A 39 8.14 -27.82 -14.54
CA GLU A 39 6.82 -27.53 -15.08
C GLU A 39 6.23 -26.24 -14.49
N ILE A 40 6.44 -25.97 -13.19
CA ILE A 40 6.04 -24.67 -12.64
C ILE A 40 6.79 -23.54 -13.34
N LYS A 41 8.09 -23.71 -13.58
CA LYS A 41 8.90 -22.72 -14.30
C LYS A 41 8.41 -22.50 -15.72
N SER A 42 8.09 -23.55 -16.46
CA SER A 42 7.60 -23.47 -17.84
C SER A 42 6.33 -22.60 -17.95
N ILE A 43 5.45 -22.64 -16.93
CA ILE A 43 4.26 -21.77 -16.86
C ILE A 43 4.65 -20.28 -16.74
N PHE A 44 5.65 -19.95 -15.93
CA PHE A 44 6.14 -18.56 -15.83
C PHE A 44 6.81 -18.11 -17.13
N GLU A 45 7.63 -18.97 -17.75
CA GLU A 45 8.28 -18.69 -19.04
C GLU A 45 7.24 -18.44 -20.14
N PHE A 46 6.19 -19.27 -20.21
CA PHE A 46 5.08 -19.07 -21.12
C PHE A 46 4.47 -17.66 -20.99
N TRP A 47 4.14 -17.21 -19.78
CA TRP A 47 3.57 -15.88 -19.57
C TRP A 47 4.57 -14.75 -19.86
N VAL A 48 5.86 -14.97 -19.61
CA VAL A 48 6.92 -14.05 -20.03
C VAL A 48 6.94 -13.91 -21.56
N GLU A 49 6.82 -14.99 -22.31
CA GLU A 49 6.71 -14.94 -23.77
C GLU A 49 5.48 -14.14 -24.23
N GLN A 50 4.38 -14.21 -23.47
CA GLN A 50 3.17 -13.40 -23.71
C GLN A 50 3.29 -11.93 -23.25
N GLY A 51 4.47 -11.48 -22.81
CA GLY A 51 4.69 -10.09 -22.41
C GLY A 51 4.39 -9.78 -20.93
N VAL A 52 4.01 -10.76 -20.11
CA VAL A 52 3.81 -10.57 -18.66
C VAL A 52 5.17 -10.35 -18.00
N ARG A 53 5.27 -9.32 -17.16
CA ARG A 53 6.51 -8.97 -16.43
C ARG A 53 6.31 -8.86 -14.91
N ILE A 54 5.07 -8.97 -14.44
CA ILE A 54 4.72 -8.81 -13.03
C ILE A 54 3.87 -10.01 -12.60
N PHE A 55 4.33 -10.72 -11.58
CA PHE A 55 3.66 -11.88 -11.02
C PHE A 55 3.29 -11.60 -9.56
N ARG A 56 1.99 -11.49 -9.27
CA ARG A 56 1.46 -11.56 -7.90
C ARG A 56 1.34 -13.03 -7.54
N VAL A 57 2.22 -13.51 -6.67
CA VAL A 57 2.29 -14.92 -6.29
C VAL A 57 1.45 -15.17 -5.05
N ASP A 58 0.50 -16.07 -5.17
CA ASP A 58 -0.45 -16.45 -4.12
C ASP A 58 0.19 -17.29 -3.02
N ASN A 59 0.02 -16.86 -1.76
CA ASN A 59 0.43 -17.58 -0.57
C ASN A 59 1.80 -18.30 -0.71
N PRO A 60 2.91 -17.61 -1.07
CA PRO A 60 4.17 -18.28 -1.36
C PRO A 60 4.79 -18.93 -0.13
N HIS A 61 4.37 -18.50 1.06
CA HIS A 61 4.79 -19.06 2.35
C HIS A 61 4.30 -20.50 2.61
N THR A 62 3.38 -21.03 1.81
CA THR A 62 2.92 -22.42 1.90
C THR A 62 3.67 -23.38 0.96
N LYS A 63 4.64 -22.87 0.20
CA LYS A 63 5.46 -23.63 -0.77
C LYS A 63 6.93 -23.61 -0.33
N PRO A 64 7.77 -24.55 -0.81
CA PRO A 64 9.18 -24.59 -0.42
C PRO A 64 9.94 -23.33 -0.80
N PHE A 65 10.70 -22.79 0.15
CA PHE A 65 11.51 -21.59 -0.09
C PHE A 65 12.61 -21.79 -1.13
N ALA A 66 13.25 -22.96 -1.15
CA ALA A 66 14.30 -23.29 -2.12
C ALA A 66 13.75 -23.30 -3.56
N MET A 67 12.50 -23.72 -3.75
CA MET A 67 11.85 -23.65 -5.06
C MET A 67 11.69 -22.21 -5.52
N TRP A 68 11.22 -21.31 -4.65
CA TRP A 68 11.05 -19.90 -5.02
C TRP A 68 12.37 -19.22 -5.33
N GLU A 69 13.40 -19.46 -4.53
CA GLU A 69 14.75 -18.93 -4.76
C GLU A 69 15.29 -19.36 -6.12
N TRP A 70 15.18 -20.65 -6.44
CA TRP A 70 15.58 -21.20 -7.74
C TRP A 70 14.74 -20.61 -8.88
N LEU A 71 13.41 -20.67 -8.79
CA LEU A 71 12.50 -20.24 -9.84
C LEU A 71 12.69 -18.75 -10.18
N ILE A 72 12.74 -17.88 -9.16
CA ILE A 72 12.92 -16.45 -9.36
C ILE A 72 14.28 -16.17 -10.00
N ALA A 73 15.34 -16.85 -9.56
CA ALA A 73 16.65 -16.72 -10.17
C ALA A 73 16.66 -17.15 -11.65
N GLU A 74 16.05 -18.29 -11.99
CA GLU A 74 15.95 -18.77 -13.37
C GLU A 74 15.18 -17.79 -14.27
N ILE A 75 13.99 -17.34 -13.85
CA ILE A 75 13.20 -16.39 -14.64
C ILE A 75 13.94 -15.05 -14.83
N LYS A 76 14.67 -14.60 -13.81
CA LYS A 76 15.43 -13.34 -13.89
C LYS A 76 16.68 -13.41 -14.76
N LYS A 77 17.19 -14.59 -15.12
CA LYS A 77 18.29 -14.71 -16.10
C LYS A 77 17.88 -14.18 -17.47
N THR A 78 16.66 -14.48 -17.91
CA THR A 78 16.12 -14.05 -19.21
C THR A 78 15.31 -12.77 -19.08
N THR A 79 14.70 -12.52 -17.93
CA THR A 79 13.87 -11.33 -17.67
C THR A 79 14.29 -10.61 -16.38
N PRO A 80 15.42 -9.87 -16.37
CA PRO A 80 16.00 -9.28 -15.15
C PRO A 80 15.06 -8.30 -14.42
N HIS A 81 14.17 -7.63 -15.17
CA HIS A 81 13.22 -6.66 -14.64
C HIS A 81 11.89 -7.27 -14.18
N ALA A 82 11.73 -8.61 -14.21
CA ALA A 82 10.51 -9.25 -13.74
C ALA A 82 10.26 -8.94 -12.26
N ILE A 83 9.03 -8.52 -11.94
CA ILE A 83 8.60 -8.20 -10.58
C ILE A 83 7.81 -9.37 -10.01
N PHE A 84 8.23 -9.84 -8.85
CA PHE A 84 7.50 -10.84 -8.07
C PHE A 84 6.96 -10.18 -6.80
N LEU A 85 5.64 -10.16 -6.64
CA LEU A 85 4.94 -9.67 -5.46
C LEU A 85 4.51 -10.86 -4.60
N ALA A 86 5.07 -10.98 -3.39
CA ALA A 86 4.71 -12.03 -2.44
C ALA A 86 3.43 -11.65 -1.68
N GLU A 87 2.34 -12.38 -1.91
CA GLU A 87 1.15 -12.29 -1.06
C GLU A 87 1.29 -13.22 0.14
N ALA A 88 2.01 -12.77 1.16
CA ALA A 88 2.33 -13.59 2.33
C ALA A 88 1.89 -12.91 3.64
N PHE A 89 0.64 -13.15 4.04
CA PHE A 89 0.13 -12.76 5.37
C PHE A 89 0.50 -13.82 6.40
N THR A 90 1.76 -13.83 6.82
CA THR A 90 2.32 -14.81 7.77
C THR A 90 3.27 -14.11 8.73
N ARG A 91 3.96 -14.81 9.62
CA ARG A 91 4.87 -14.21 10.63
C ARG A 91 6.02 -13.41 9.97
N PRO A 92 6.53 -12.34 10.60
CA PRO A 92 7.52 -11.43 9.99
C PRO A 92 8.78 -12.15 9.47
N LYS A 93 9.35 -13.07 10.23
CA LYS A 93 10.55 -13.82 9.81
C LYS A 93 10.38 -14.54 8.48
N VAL A 94 9.18 -15.06 8.20
CA VAL A 94 8.89 -15.74 6.93
C VAL A 94 8.73 -14.74 5.79
N MET A 95 8.03 -13.62 6.04
CA MET A 95 7.89 -12.53 5.06
C MET A 95 9.26 -11.97 4.65
N HIS A 96 10.13 -11.68 5.62
CA HIS A 96 11.49 -11.21 5.35
C HIS A 96 12.34 -12.26 4.64
N ARG A 97 12.19 -13.55 4.96
CA ARG A 97 12.89 -14.63 4.25
C ARG A 97 12.49 -14.65 2.77
N LEU A 98 11.20 -14.58 2.45
CA LEU A 98 10.73 -14.52 1.07
C LEU A 98 11.33 -13.34 0.30
N ALA A 99 11.33 -12.15 0.90
CA ALA A 99 11.97 -10.97 0.30
C ALA A 99 13.47 -11.19 0.03
N LYS A 100 14.22 -11.76 0.98
CA LYS A 100 15.65 -12.07 0.81
C LYS A 100 15.93 -13.08 -0.31
N LEU A 101 15.02 -14.02 -0.55
CA LEU A 101 15.17 -15.05 -1.58
C LEU A 101 14.89 -14.53 -3.00
N GLY A 102 14.48 -13.26 -3.16
CA GLY A 102 14.37 -12.62 -4.48
C GLY A 102 13.01 -12.03 -4.82
N TYR A 103 12.01 -12.16 -3.95
CA TYR A 103 10.74 -11.45 -4.14
C TYR A 103 10.98 -9.94 -4.18
N THR A 104 10.44 -9.31 -5.23
CA THR A 104 10.73 -7.90 -5.50
C THR A 104 9.91 -6.97 -4.62
N GLN A 105 8.67 -7.37 -4.32
CA GLN A 105 7.73 -6.68 -3.45
C GLN A 105 7.06 -7.65 -2.48
N SER A 106 6.48 -7.12 -1.41
CA SER A 106 5.76 -7.92 -0.41
C SER A 106 4.47 -7.22 0.02
N TYR A 107 3.39 -8.00 0.13
CA TYR A 107 2.23 -7.58 0.92
C TYR A 107 2.62 -7.37 2.39
N THR A 108 1.77 -6.68 3.12
CA THR A 108 2.10 -6.10 4.43
C THR A 108 0.92 -6.19 5.39
N TYR A 109 1.15 -5.93 6.67
CA TYR A 109 0.08 -5.85 7.65
C TYR A 109 -0.69 -4.52 7.64
N TYR A 110 -0.56 -3.72 6.57
CA TYR A 110 -1.11 -2.38 6.50
C TYR A 110 -2.59 -2.33 6.89
N THR A 111 -3.41 -3.25 6.37
CA THR A 111 -4.86 -3.36 6.66
C THR A 111 -5.19 -3.43 8.16
N TRP A 112 -4.35 -4.09 8.95
CA TRP A 112 -4.51 -4.28 10.39
C TRP A 112 -3.68 -3.30 11.24
N ARG A 113 -3.28 -2.16 10.66
CA ARG A 113 -2.65 -1.04 11.39
C ARG A 113 -3.52 0.19 11.16
N ASN A 114 -4.24 0.64 12.18
CA ASN A 114 -5.27 1.67 12.04
C ASN A 114 -5.09 2.83 13.04
N THR A 115 -4.48 2.58 14.19
CA THR A 115 -4.16 3.64 15.16
C THR A 115 -2.86 4.35 14.79
N LYS A 116 -2.67 5.59 15.29
CA LYS A 116 -1.43 6.36 15.11
C LYS A 116 -0.20 5.57 15.55
N ARG A 117 -0.28 4.89 16.71
CA ARG A 117 0.81 4.07 17.26
C ARG A 117 1.13 2.89 16.33
N GLU A 118 0.14 2.09 15.97
CA GLU A 118 0.30 0.94 15.08
C GLU A 118 0.91 1.33 13.73
N LEU A 119 0.42 2.42 13.13
CA LEU A 119 0.92 2.93 11.86
C LEU A 119 2.35 3.43 11.99
N SER A 120 2.66 4.18 13.05
CA SER A 120 4.00 4.73 13.30
C SER A 120 5.03 3.62 13.53
N GLU A 121 4.72 2.65 14.39
CA GLU A 121 5.58 1.50 14.67
C GLU A 121 5.80 0.67 13.41
N TYR A 122 4.75 0.40 12.65
CA TYR A 122 4.85 -0.42 11.44
C TYR A 122 5.61 0.30 10.32
N LEU A 123 5.42 1.62 10.15
CA LEU A 123 6.22 2.41 9.21
C LEU A 123 7.70 2.42 9.58
N ALA A 124 8.02 2.58 10.86
CA ALA A 124 9.39 2.49 11.33
C ALA A 124 9.99 1.10 10.99
N GLU A 125 9.25 0.01 11.23
CA GLU A 125 9.68 -1.34 10.89
C GLU A 125 10.00 -1.50 9.39
N VAL A 126 9.07 -1.11 8.50
CA VAL A 126 9.20 -1.40 7.06
C VAL A 126 10.05 -0.39 6.29
N CYS A 127 10.20 0.85 6.78
CA CYS A 127 10.96 1.91 6.09
C CYS A 127 12.30 2.24 6.76
N GLN A 128 12.49 1.92 8.04
CA GLN A 128 13.71 2.27 8.79
C GLN A 128 14.33 1.04 9.49
N GLY A 129 13.60 -0.07 9.60
CA GLY A 129 14.10 -1.29 10.22
C GLY A 129 15.12 -2.06 9.37
N PRO A 130 15.64 -3.19 9.89
CA PRO A 130 16.66 -4.00 9.22
C PRO A 130 16.24 -4.55 7.85
N GLY A 131 14.94 -4.50 7.54
CA GLY A 131 14.36 -4.95 6.27
C GLY A 131 14.51 -3.99 5.10
N ARG A 132 14.80 -2.72 5.36
CA ARG A 132 14.69 -1.62 4.39
C ARG A 132 15.41 -1.86 3.05
N GLU A 133 16.52 -2.57 3.05
CA GLU A 133 17.34 -2.80 1.85
C GLU A 133 16.79 -3.89 0.92
N TYR A 134 16.01 -4.84 1.44
CA TYR A 134 15.54 -6.02 0.68
C TYR A 134 14.02 -6.18 0.69
N PHE A 135 13.33 -5.65 1.70
CA PHE A 135 11.88 -5.74 1.85
C PHE A 135 11.21 -4.49 1.26
N ARG A 136 10.58 -4.61 0.08
CA ARG A 136 9.83 -3.50 -0.53
C ARG A 136 8.33 -3.67 -0.24
N PRO A 137 7.76 -2.90 0.69
CA PRO A 137 6.35 -3.01 1.02
C PRO A 137 5.48 -2.57 -0.16
N ASN A 138 4.36 -3.27 -0.35
CA ASN A 138 3.26 -2.88 -1.21
C ASN A 138 1.98 -2.76 -0.34
N PHE A 139 1.49 -1.54 -0.14
CA PHE A 139 0.35 -1.28 0.73
C PHE A 139 -0.98 -1.40 -0.03
N TRP A 140 -1.80 -2.37 0.38
CA TRP A 140 -3.13 -2.58 -0.17
C TRP A 140 -4.15 -2.29 0.94
N PRO A 141 -5.03 -1.27 0.82
CA PRO A 141 -6.05 -0.99 1.82
C PRO A 141 -7.18 -2.02 1.81
N ASN A 142 -7.38 -2.72 0.69
CA ASN A 142 -8.31 -3.84 0.55
C ASN A 142 -7.75 -4.90 -0.41
N THR A 143 -8.30 -6.11 -0.33
CA THR A 143 -8.10 -7.19 -1.31
C THR A 143 -9.41 -7.98 -1.45
N PRO A 144 -9.58 -8.88 -2.44
CA PRO A 144 -10.77 -9.74 -2.51
C PRO A 144 -11.04 -10.58 -1.24
N ASP A 145 -10.06 -10.72 -0.36
CA ASP A 145 -10.11 -11.50 0.89
C ASP A 145 -10.11 -10.64 2.16
N ILE A 146 -9.90 -9.32 2.04
CA ILE A 146 -9.69 -8.41 3.18
C ILE A 146 -10.48 -7.12 2.95
N LEU A 147 -11.62 -7.04 3.65
CA LEU A 147 -12.41 -5.85 3.95
C LEU A 147 -12.34 -5.58 5.45
N HIS A 148 -11.32 -4.84 5.89
CA HIS A 148 -11.10 -4.57 7.31
C HIS A 148 -12.27 -3.77 7.93
N GLU A 149 -12.57 -3.98 9.22
CA GLU A 149 -13.64 -3.30 9.96
C GLU A 149 -13.60 -1.77 9.85
N ALA A 150 -12.39 -1.19 9.79
CA ALA A 150 -12.20 0.24 9.56
C ALA A 150 -12.94 0.73 8.29
N LEU A 151 -12.89 -0.02 7.19
CA LEU A 151 -13.62 0.32 5.96
C LEU A 151 -15.12 0.02 6.09
N GLN A 152 -15.50 -1.01 6.83
CA GLN A 152 -16.91 -1.37 7.05
C GLN A 152 -17.67 -0.28 7.82
N PHE A 153 -17.03 0.34 8.82
CA PHE A 153 -17.68 1.28 9.74
C PHE A 153 -17.26 2.73 9.57
N GLY A 154 -16.15 3.01 8.88
CA GLY A 154 -15.59 4.35 8.75
C GLY A 154 -16.10 5.18 7.57
N GLY A 155 -16.93 4.59 6.70
CA GLY A 155 -17.53 5.27 5.55
C GLY A 155 -16.51 5.92 4.60
N ARG A 156 -16.99 6.85 3.77
CA ARG A 156 -16.16 7.56 2.77
C ARG A 156 -14.88 8.18 3.35
N PRO A 157 -14.89 8.86 4.52
CA PRO A 157 -13.66 9.44 5.08
C PRO A 157 -12.57 8.40 5.32
N MET A 158 -12.93 7.20 5.79
CA MET A 158 -11.94 6.15 6.02
C MET A 158 -11.38 5.61 4.71
N PHE A 159 -12.20 5.36 3.68
CA PHE A 159 -11.67 4.97 2.36
C PHE A 159 -10.68 6.04 1.83
N MET A 160 -11.01 7.32 1.95
CA MET A 160 -10.11 8.40 1.54
C MET A 160 -8.80 8.41 2.33
N SER A 161 -8.85 8.35 3.68
CA SER A 161 -7.66 8.32 4.54
C SER A 161 -6.78 7.11 4.26
N ARG A 162 -7.37 5.92 4.13
CA ARG A 162 -6.64 4.67 3.86
C ARG A 162 -6.00 4.68 2.48
N LEU A 163 -6.63 5.31 1.48
CA LEU A 163 -6.02 5.50 0.18
C LEU A 163 -4.82 6.45 0.25
N VAL A 164 -5.01 7.64 0.83
CA VAL A 164 -3.93 8.64 0.95
C VAL A 164 -2.73 8.03 1.66
N MET A 165 -2.95 7.40 2.81
CA MET A 165 -1.88 6.75 3.57
C MET A 165 -1.19 5.64 2.77
N ALA A 166 -1.91 4.74 2.12
CA ALA A 166 -1.29 3.70 1.29
C ALA A 166 -0.42 4.32 0.17
N ALA A 167 -0.98 5.35 -0.48
CA ALA A 167 -0.41 6.04 -1.62
C ALA A 167 0.73 7.01 -1.28
N THR A 168 0.89 7.45 -0.03
CA THR A 168 1.96 8.40 0.32
C THR A 168 2.98 7.80 1.27
N MET A 169 2.61 6.84 2.13
CA MET A 169 3.56 6.17 3.02
C MET A 169 4.60 5.36 2.26
N THR A 170 4.19 4.61 1.22
CA THR A 170 5.07 3.70 0.49
C THR A 170 5.12 3.99 -1.01
N ALA A 171 6.25 3.62 -1.63
CA ALA A 171 6.48 3.78 -3.06
C ALA A 171 5.62 2.83 -3.91
N ASN A 172 5.12 1.72 -3.34
CA ASN A 172 4.24 0.79 -4.02
C ASN A 172 2.93 0.64 -3.24
N TYR A 173 1.81 0.80 -3.93
CA TYR A 173 0.49 0.55 -3.34
C TYR A 173 -0.43 -0.05 -4.40
N GLY A 174 -1.51 -0.67 -3.98
CA GLY A 174 -2.57 -1.15 -4.88
C GLY A 174 -3.93 -1.04 -4.22
N ILE A 175 -4.98 -1.26 -5.01
CA ILE A 175 -6.37 -1.37 -4.56
C ILE A 175 -7.05 -2.51 -5.31
N TYR A 176 -8.00 -3.17 -4.66
CA TYR A 176 -8.93 -4.05 -5.36
C TYR A 176 -10.15 -3.24 -5.81
N GLY A 177 -10.16 -2.92 -7.11
CA GLY A 177 -11.19 -2.12 -7.77
C GLY A 177 -12.07 -2.95 -8.73
N PRO A 178 -13.28 -2.47 -9.11
CA PRO A 178 -13.85 -1.18 -8.73
C PRO A 178 -14.49 -1.14 -7.33
N ALA A 179 -14.39 -2.23 -6.57
CA ALA A 179 -14.98 -2.33 -5.23
C ALA A 179 -14.52 -1.18 -4.30
N TYR A 180 -13.25 -0.79 -4.37
CA TYR A 180 -12.71 0.31 -3.56
C TYR A 180 -13.21 1.69 -4.02
N GLU A 181 -13.26 1.92 -5.33
CA GLU A 181 -13.78 3.13 -5.96
C GLU A 181 -15.23 3.38 -5.56
N MET A 182 -16.03 2.32 -5.54
CA MET A 182 -17.44 2.33 -5.12
C MET A 182 -17.62 2.28 -3.59
N MET A 183 -16.52 2.19 -2.84
CA MET A 183 -16.53 2.07 -1.38
C MET A 183 -17.40 0.90 -0.89
N GLU A 184 -17.34 -0.26 -1.56
CA GLU A 184 -18.06 -1.47 -1.11
C GLU A 184 -17.58 -1.85 0.30
N TYR A 185 -18.50 -1.82 1.28
CA TYR A 185 -18.17 -1.88 2.71
C TYR A 185 -18.95 -2.95 3.48
N VAL A 186 -19.81 -3.73 2.81
CA VAL A 186 -20.66 -4.73 3.46
C VAL A 186 -19.94 -6.07 3.54
N ALA A 187 -19.71 -6.58 4.75
CA ALA A 187 -19.17 -7.90 4.99
C ALA A 187 -20.25 -8.99 4.99
N VAL A 188 -19.88 -10.24 4.70
CA VAL A 188 -20.81 -11.38 4.66
C VAL A 188 -21.47 -11.66 6.01
N LYS A 189 -20.79 -11.34 7.12
CA LYS A 189 -21.31 -11.39 8.49
C LYS A 189 -20.47 -10.51 9.40
N HIS A 190 -21.02 -10.17 10.56
CA HIS A 190 -20.30 -9.43 11.60
C HIS A 190 -19.02 -10.16 12.02
N GLY A 191 -17.93 -9.39 12.18
CA GLY A 191 -16.59 -9.91 12.50
C GLY A 191 -15.87 -10.62 11.35
N SER A 192 -16.42 -10.61 10.13
CA SER A 192 -15.76 -11.14 8.94
C SER A 192 -15.08 -10.03 8.16
N GLU A 193 -13.91 -10.34 7.58
CA GLU A 193 -13.24 -9.48 6.59
C GLU A 193 -13.60 -9.88 5.14
N GLU A 194 -14.53 -10.81 4.93
CA GLU A 194 -14.96 -11.21 3.60
C GLU A 194 -16.13 -10.34 3.12
N TYR A 195 -16.04 -9.87 1.87
CA TYR A 195 -17.11 -9.11 1.21
C TYR A 195 -18.42 -9.91 1.13
N LEU A 196 -19.56 -9.25 1.35
CA LEU A 196 -20.87 -9.78 0.98
C LEU A 196 -20.96 -9.94 -0.54
N ASP A 197 -21.49 -11.08 -0.99
CA ASP A 197 -21.65 -11.40 -2.41
C ASP A 197 -20.32 -11.28 -3.19
N SER A 198 -19.26 -11.84 -2.60
CA SER A 198 -17.88 -11.75 -3.08
C SER A 198 -17.73 -12.14 -4.54
N GLU A 199 -17.05 -11.30 -5.33
CA GLU A 199 -16.74 -11.55 -6.75
C GLU A 199 -15.95 -12.84 -6.99
N LYS A 200 -15.30 -13.38 -5.95
CA LYS A 200 -14.63 -14.69 -6.02
C LYS A 200 -15.59 -15.83 -6.36
N TYR A 201 -16.89 -15.67 -6.08
CA TYR A 201 -17.90 -16.73 -6.23
C TYR A 201 -19.05 -16.35 -7.15
N GLN A 202 -19.08 -15.12 -7.66
CA GLN A 202 -20.13 -14.64 -8.56
C GLN A 202 -19.64 -13.49 -9.44
N LEU A 203 -20.28 -13.31 -10.58
CA LEU A 203 -20.04 -12.12 -11.40
C LEU A 203 -20.57 -10.87 -10.69
N ARG A 204 -19.75 -9.82 -10.64
CA ARG A 204 -20.12 -8.52 -10.08
C ARG A 204 -20.03 -7.45 -11.17
N GLN A 205 -21.17 -7.17 -11.79
CA GLN A 205 -21.27 -6.09 -12.77
C GLN A 205 -21.37 -4.75 -12.05
N ARG A 206 -20.49 -3.82 -12.42
CA ARG A 206 -20.40 -2.46 -11.88
C ARG A 206 -20.49 -1.50 -13.06
N GLY A 207 -21.52 -0.65 -13.09
CA GLY A 207 -21.76 0.23 -14.23
C GLY A 207 -20.72 1.36 -14.30
N PHE A 208 -20.29 1.74 -15.51
CA PHE A 208 -19.41 2.90 -15.69
C PHE A 208 -20.03 4.20 -15.13
N GLN A 209 -21.35 4.34 -15.24
CA GLN A 209 -22.09 5.49 -14.71
C GLN A 209 -21.96 5.61 -13.18
N ASP A 210 -21.93 4.48 -12.46
CA ASP A 210 -21.75 4.46 -11.01
C ASP A 210 -20.31 4.86 -10.61
N LEU A 211 -19.33 4.52 -11.46
CA LEU A 211 -17.92 4.92 -11.28
C LEU A 211 -17.66 6.39 -11.60
N ASP A 212 -18.48 6.97 -12.49
CA ASP A 212 -18.41 8.38 -12.88
C ASP A 212 -19.31 9.28 -12.02
N GLY A 213 -20.14 8.67 -11.17
CA GLY A 213 -21.04 9.36 -10.26
C GLY A 213 -20.33 10.06 -9.09
N PRO A 214 -20.98 11.04 -8.45
CA PRO A 214 -20.41 11.82 -7.35
C PRO A 214 -20.04 10.99 -6.10
N ASN A 215 -20.60 9.78 -6.01
CA ASN A 215 -20.34 8.86 -4.90
C ASN A 215 -19.06 8.03 -5.10
N SER A 216 -18.45 8.06 -6.28
CA SER A 216 -17.21 7.34 -6.57
C SER A 216 -15.98 8.03 -5.95
N LEU A 217 -14.94 7.24 -5.66
CA LEU A 217 -13.60 7.73 -5.34
C LEU A 217 -12.67 7.78 -6.56
N ARG A 218 -13.13 7.41 -7.75
CA ARG A 218 -12.32 7.39 -8.99
C ARG A 218 -11.52 8.67 -9.20
N GLU A 219 -12.15 9.83 -9.16
CA GLU A 219 -11.48 11.12 -9.40
C GLU A 219 -10.50 11.47 -8.26
N PHE A 220 -10.84 11.12 -7.03
CA PHE A 220 -9.94 11.29 -5.89
C PHE A 220 -8.70 10.39 -6.02
N ILE A 221 -8.88 9.13 -6.43
CA ILE A 221 -7.79 8.20 -6.74
C ILE A 221 -6.93 8.71 -7.89
N ALA A 222 -7.54 9.26 -8.94
CA ALA A 222 -6.83 9.87 -10.05
C ALA A 222 -5.99 11.08 -9.59
N LEU A 223 -6.52 11.94 -8.71
CA LEU A 223 -5.80 13.05 -8.11
C LEU A 223 -4.59 12.58 -7.29
N VAL A 224 -4.79 11.65 -6.36
CA VAL A 224 -3.71 11.09 -5.52
C VAL A 224 -2.61 10.44 -6.38
N ASN A 225 -2.98 9.73 -7.45
CA ASN A 225 -2.01 9.17 -8.39
C ASN A 225 -1.27 10.24 -9.18
N ARG A 226 -1.94 11.33 -9.56
CA ARG A 226 -1.29 12.47 -10.22
C ARG A 226 -0.27 13.15 -9.30
N ILE A 227 -0.63 13.29 -8.01
CA ILE A 227 0.28 13.77 -6.96
C ILE A 227 1.51 12.88 -6.87
N ARG A 228 1.34 11.56 -6.77
CA ARG A 228 2.47 10.60 -6.74
C ARG A 228 3.37 10.73 -7.96
N LYS A 229 2.80 10.77 -9.17
CA LYS A 229 3.57 10.87 -10.43
C LYS A 229 4.39 12.16 -10.54
N ARG A 230 3.88 13.27 -10.00
CA ARG A 230 4.53 14.59 -10.07
C ARG A 230 5.53 14.88 -8.94
N ASN A 231 5.61 14.01 -7.93
CA ASN A 231 6.43 14.25 -6.75
C ASN A 231 7.39 13.06 -6.50
N PRO A 232 8.66 13.16 -6.93
CA PRO A 232 9.67 12.11 -6.78
C PRO A 232 9.86 11.61 -5.34
N ALA A 233 9.58 12.44 -4.32
CA ALA A 233 9.62 12.03 -2.91
C ALA A 233 8.74 10.81 -2.61
N LEU A 234 7.64 10.65 -3.35
CA LEU A 234 6.69 9.54 -3.16
C LEU A 234 7.11 8.25 -3.89
N GLN A 235 8.21 8.27 -4.65
CA GLN A 235 8.73 7.13 -5.41
C GLN A 235 9.81 6.32 -4.66
N SER A 236 10.14 6.72 -3.42
CA SER A 236 11.12 6.05 -2.56
C SER A 236 10.59 5.90 -1.14
N ASN A 237 11.05 4.89 -0.40
CA ASN A 237 10.74 4.73 1.04
C ASN A 237 11.84 5.24 1.95
N TRP A 238 12.98 5.67 1.38
CA TRP A 238 14.21 5.89 2.14
C TRP A 238 14.12 7.09 3.09
N ASN A 239 13.62 8.22 2.61
CA ASN A 239 13.62 9.45 3.38
C ASN A 239 12.25 9.71 4.01
N LEU A 240 11.64 8.68 4.61
CA LEU A 240 10.40 8.83 5.38
C LEU A 240 10.72 9.21 6.83
N HIS A 241 10.06 10.26 7.32
CA HIS A 241 10.20 10.73 8.70
C HIS A 241 8.83 10.93 9.35
N LEU A 242 8.66 10.48 10.59
CA LEU A 242 7.44 10.71 11.38
C LEU A 242 7.59 12.03 12.15
N HIS A 243 6.57 12.88 12.12
CA HIS A 243 6.55 14.12 12.88
C HIS A 243 5.54 14.04 14.02
N TYR A 244 5.83 14.76 15.10
CA TYR A 244 4.92 14.85 16.23
C TYR A 244 3.70 15.71 15.87
N VAL A 245 2.55 15.36 16.45
CA VAL A 245 1.35 16.19 16.56
C VAL A 245 0.75 15.90 17.92
N ASP A 246 0.33 16.93 18.64
CA ASP A 246 -0.31 16.83 19.97
C ASP A 246 -1.76 16.32 19.94
N ASN A 247 -2.05 15.40 19.01
CA ASN A 247 -3.32 14.70 18.90
C ASN A 247 -3.09 13.24 18.46
N GLU A 248 -3.62 12.28 19.19
CA GLU A 248 -3.49 10.84 18.91
C GLU A 248 -4.32 10.36 17.70
N GLN A 249 -5.28 11.16 17.26
CA GLN A 249 -6.09 10.91 16.07
C GLN A 249 -5.50 11.56 14.80
N ILE A 250 -4.36 12.26 14.91
CA ILE A 250 -3.65 12.85 13.78
C ILE A 250 -2.29 12.18 13.61
N LEU A 251 -2.04 11.68 12.40
CA LEU A 251 -0.74 11.17 11.98
C LEU A 251 -0.06 12.17 11.04
N CYS A 252 1.23 12.46 11.27
CA CYS A 252 2.01 13.39 10.46
C CYS A 252 3.34 12.76 10.07
N TYR A 253 3.69 12.81 8.79
CA TYR A 253 4.94 12.27 8.27
C TYR A 253 5.35 13.00 7.01
N SER A 254 6.66 13.03 6.73
CA SER A 254 7.20 13.55 5.49
C SER A 254 7.96 12.50 4.70
N LYS A 255 8.10 12.77 3.41
CA LYS A 255 9.01 12.07 2.51
C LYS A 255 9.78 13.07 1.68
N ALA A 256 11.05 12.78 1.44
CA ALA A 256 11.90 13.54 0.53
C ALA A 256 12.48 12.65 -0.57
N ASN A 257 12.80 13.24 -1.73
CA ASN A 257 13.71 12.58 -2.67
C ASN A 257 15.17 12.68 -2.16
N THR A 258 16.11 12.05 -2.87
CA THR A 258 17.51 11.91 -2.42
C THR A 258 18.21 13.24 -2.16
N ASP A 259 17.99 14.24 -3.03
CA ASP A 259 18.60 15.57 -2.91
C ASP A 259 17.74 16.57 -2.11
N ARG A 260 16.61 16.12 -1.54
CA ARG A 260 15.64 16.93 -0.80
C ARG A 260 15.04 18.12 -1.58
N SER A 261 15.14 18.14 -2.92
CA SER A 261 14.49 19.18 -3.75
C SER A 261 12.97 19.03 -3.87
N ASN A 262 12.44 17.84 -3.57
CA ASN A 262 11.02 17.56 -3.48
C ASN A 262 10.71 16.96 -2.11
N ILE A 263 9.89 17.65 -1.32
CA ILE A 263 9.51 17.23 0.03
C ILE A 263 7.99 17.28 0.12
N ILE A 264 7.40 16.15 0.52
CA ILE A 264 5.97 16.00 0.76
C ILE A 264 5.76 15.78 2.25
N LEU A 265 4.95 16.63 2.87
CA LEU A 265 4.48 16.50 4.24
C LEU A 265 3.00 16.10 4.21
N VAL A 266 2.64 15.02 4.90
CA VAL A 266 1.29 14.49 4.93
C VAL A 266 0.77 14.53 6.36
N VAL A 267 -0.45 15.04 6.52
CA VAL A 267 -1.18 15.07 7.79
C VAL A 267 -2.51 14.36 7.58
N VAL A 268 -2.85 13.37 8.39
CA VAL A 268 -4.06 12.54 8.20
C VAL A 268 -4.86 12.46 9.48
N ASN A 269 -6.18 12.67 9.36
CA ASN A 269 -7.15 12.37 10.40
C ASN A 269 -7.52 10.88 10.36
N LEU A 270 -7.27 10.19 11.47
CA LEU A 270 -7.58 8.78 11.67
C LEU A 270 -9.01 8.56 12.20
N ASN A 271 -9.69 9.62 12.65
CA ASN A 271 -11.07 9.58 13.09
C ASN A 271 -12.02 9.91 11.91
N PRO A 272 -12.82 8.95 11.44
CA PRO A 272 -13.70 9.19 10.29
C PRO A 272 -14.94 10.03 10.63
N ASN A 273 -15.24 10.23 11.92
CA ASN A 273 -16.50 10.82 12.36
C ASN A 273 -16.36 12.29 12.75
N HIS A 274 -15.23 12.66 13.37
CA HIS A 274 -15.05 13.97 13.98
C HIS A 274 -13.85 14.73 13.41
N THR A 275 -14.03 16.03 13.26
CA THR A 275 -12.92 16.97 13.00
C THR A 275 -11.87 16.83 14.08
N GLN A 276 -10.61 16.74 13.67
CA GLN A 276 -9.47 16.71 14.58
C GLN A 276 -8.60 17.95 14.34
N ILE A 277 -8.12 18.52 15.43
CA ILE A 277 -7.22 19.67 15.43
C ILE A 277 -5.93 19.33 16.19
N GLY A 278 -4.84 20.03 15.88
CA GLY A 278 -3.60 19.88 16.63
C GLY A 278 -2.52 20.86 16.18
N TRP A 279 -1.45 20.90 16.97
CA TRP A 279 -0.21 21.58 16.66
C TRP A 279 0.86 20.57 16.30
N THR A 280 1.48 20.80 15.15
CA THR A 280 2.61 20.00 14.70
C THR A 280 3.85 20.22 15.57
N GLY A 281 4.73 19.24 15.60
CA GLY A 281 6.11 19.33 16.07
C GLY A 281 7.01 18.82 14.95
N LEU A 282 7.24 19.67 13.95
CA LEU A 282 7.97 19.31 12.75
C LEU A 282 9.47 19.24 13.01
N ASN A 283 10.12 18.27 12.36
CA ASN A 283 11.57 18.22 12.28
C ASN A 283 11.99 19.03 11.05
N LEU A 284 12.41 20.28 11.27
CA LEU A 284 12.68 21.23 10.19
C LEU A 284 13.92 20.87 9.37
N GLU A 285 14.91 20.22 9.99
CA GLU A 285 16.08 19.69 9.28
C GLU A 285 15.65 18.64 8.25
N GLU A 286 14.74 17.74 8.62
CA GLU A 286 14.21 16.74 7.70
C GLU A 286 13.35 17.35 6.58
N LEU A 287 12.74 18.50 6.84
CA LEU A 287 12.00 19.26 5.85
C LEU A 287 12.88 20.22 5.03
N GLY A 288 14.19 20.27 5.29
CA GLY A 288 15.10 21.17 4.57
C GLY A 288 14.74 22.65 4.68
N VAL A 289 14.12 23.06 5.80
CA VAL A 289 13.69 24.45 6.02
C VAL A 289 14.49 25.10 7.15
N ASP A 290 14.80 26.39 6.99
CA ASP A 290 15.48 27.19 8.00
C ASP A 290 14.53 27.46 9.19
N PRO A 291 14.91 27.11 10.43
CA PRO A 291 14.08 27.35 11.62
C PRO A 291 13.79 28.83 11.90
N HIS A 292 14.55 29.76 11.32
CA HIS A 292 14.40 31.19 11.53
C HIS A 292 13.61 31.91 10.43
N GLN A 293 13.18 31.19 9.38
CA GLN A 293 12.45 31.78 8.26
C GLN A 293 11.08 31.14 8.08
N PRO A 294 10.07 31.92 7.65
CA PRO A 294 8.81 31.35 7.22
C PRO A 294 9.03 30.51 5.95
N PHE A 295 8.24 29.45 5.81
CA PHE A 295 8.22 28.59 4.63
C PHE A 295 6.78 28.38 4.16
N GLN A 296 6.62 28.04 2.89
CA GLN A 296 5.30 27.83 2.30
C GLN A 296 4.99 26.34 2.18
N VAL A 297 3.74 25.98 2.43
CA VAL A 297 3.20 24.64 2.13
C VAL A 297 2.02 24.78 1.17
N HIS A 298 2.03 23.98 0.12
CA HIS A 298 0.95 23.90 -0.88
C HIS A 298 0.23 22.56 -0.74
N ASP A 299 -1.03 22.57 -0.30
CA ASP A 299 -1.85 21.37 -0.19
C ASP A 299 -2.29 20.90 -1.58
N LEU A 300 -1.69 19.80 -2.03
CA LEU A 300 -1.91 19.25 -3.36
C LEU A 300 -3.30 18.60 -3.52
N LEU A 301 -4.02 18.35 -2.42
CA LEU A 301 -5.39 17.81 -2.47
C LEU A 301 -6.43 18.92 -2.70
N THR A 302 -6.20 20.11 -2.16
CA THR A 302 -7.19 21.21 -2.15
C THR A 302 -6.76 22.42 -2.98
N GLY A 303 -5.47 22.54 -3.31
CA GLY A 303 -4.86 23.71 -3.94
C GLY A 303 -4.57 24.88 -2.99
N ALA A 304 -4.85 24.74 -1.69
CA ALA A 304 -4.63 25.79 -0.71
C ALA A 304 -3.14 26.00 -0.42
N HIS A 305 -2.74 27.24 -0.16
CA HIS A 305 -1.39 27.61 0.24
C HIS A 305 -1.40 28.19 1.66
N TYR A 306 -0.40 27.83 2.46
CA TYR A 306 -0.21 28.34 3.81
C TYR A 306 1.23 28.78 4.03
N ILE A 307 1.43 29.81 4.84
CA ILE A 307 2.74 30.23 5.33
C ILE A 307 2.89 29.73 6.75
N TRP A 308 3.88 28.87 6.96
CA TRP A 308 4.19 28.26 8.24
C TRP A 308 5.50 28.83 8.79
N ASN A 309 5.65 28.80 10.11
CA ASN A 309 6.84 29.32 10.78
C ASN A 309 7.27 28.37 11.90
N GLY A 310 8.54 27.96 11.85
CA GLY A 310 9.09 27.05 12.83
C GLY A 310 8.37 25.70 12.89
N PRO A 311 8.57 24.93 13.97
CA PRO A 311 8.10 23.56 14.06
C PRO A 311 6.63 23.41 14.47
N ARG A 312 5.98 24.46 15.00
CA ARG A 312 4.62 24.41 15.55
C ARG A 312 3.62 25.14 14.66
N ASN A 313 2.84 24.37 13.92
CA ASN A 313 1.80 24.88 13.02
C ASN A 313 0.46 24.21 13.31
N TYR A 314 -0.61 25.01 13.37
CA TYR A 314 -1.98 24.52 13.56
C TYR A 314 -2.48 23.77 12.34
N VAL A 315 -3.15 22.65 12.56
CA VAL A 315 -3.83 21.86 11.53
C VAL A 315 -5.24 21.51 11.99
N GLU A 316 -6.18 21.50 11.05
CA GLU A 316 -7.58 21.13 11.26
C GLU A 316 -8.06 20.27 10.09
N LEU A 317 -8.52 19.06 10.38
CA LEU A 317 -8.92 18.10 9.37
C LEU A 317 -10.35 17.65 9.62
N ASN A 318 -11.28 18.16 8.82
CA ASN A 318 -12.67 17.73 8.83
C ASN A 318 -12.84 16.49 7.92
N PRO A 319 -13.17 15.31 8.47
CA PRO A 319 -13.21 14.07 7.71
C PRO A 319 -14.26 14.07 6.60
N HIS A 320 -15.34 14.84 6.75
CA HIS A 320 -16.43 14.96 5.78
C HIS A 320 -16.14 15.96 4.66
N ARG A 321 -15.04 16.74 4.76
CA ARG A 321 -14.55 17.63 3.69
C ARG A 321 -13.31 17.07 3.03
N MET A 322 -12.24 16.89 3.81
CA MET A 322 -10.99 16.33 3.38
C MET A 322 -10.26 15.76 4.61
N PRO A 323 -10.09 14.43 4.71
CA PRO A 323 -9.53 13.83 5.92
C PRO A 323 -8.00 13.86 5.98
N ALA A 324 -7.34 14.45 4.98
CA ALA A 324 -5.88 14.55 4.92
C ALA A 324 -5.42 15.83 4.24
N HIS A 325 -4.23 16.30 4.58
CA HIS A 325 -3.47 17.25 3.77
C HIS A 325 -2.26 16.55 3.16
N VAL A 326 -1.96 16.84 1.90
CA VAL A 326 -0.73 16.39 1.23
C VAL A 326 0.01 17.63 0.75
N PHE A 327 0.85 18.17 1.62
CA PHE A 327 1.59 19.39 1.38
C PHE A 327 2.86 19.13 0.57
N ARG A 328 3.09 19.91 -0.47
CA ARG A 328 4.44 20.16 -0.98
C ARG A 328 5.07 21.29 -0.18
N VAL A 329 6.23 21.02 0.40
CA VAL A 329 7.02 22.03 1.11
C VAL A 329 7.86 22.81 0.09
N LEU A 330 7.86 24.13 0.20
CA LEU A 330 8.60 25.04 -0.66
C LEU A 330 9.58 25.84 0.22
N SER A 331 10.88 25.69 -0.03
CA SER A 331 11.93 26.43 0.66
C SER A 331 12.02 27.84 0.08
N GLY A 332 11.58 28.83 0.87
CA GLY A 332 11.50 30.23 0.47
C GLY A 332 10.08 30.70 0.15
N LEU A 333 9.78 31.96 0.48
CA LEU A 333 8.58 32.62 0.01
C LEU A 333 8.73 32.86 -1.49
N HIS A 334 8.09 32.03 -2.32
CA HIS A 334 7.95 32.35 -3.73
C HIS A 334 7.23 33.69 -3.84
N THR A 335 7.96 34.72 -4.28
CA THR A 335 7.35 36.01 -4.62
C THR A 335 6.70 35.89 -6.00
N GLU A 336 5.80 36.80 -6.36
CA GLU A 336 5.06 36.79 -7.65
C GLU A 336 5.93 36.64 -8.91
N ARG A 337 7.26 36.76 -8.79
CA ARG A 337 8.25 36.56 -9.85
C ARG A 337 8.54 35.10 -10.21
N ASP A 338 8.15 34.14 -9.36
CA ASP A 338 8.43 32.71 -9.58
C ASP A 338 7.30 31.95 -10.30
N PHE A 339 6.20 32.64 -10.62
CA PHE A 339 5.22 32.10 -11.56
C PHE A 339 5.82 32.14 -12.96
N ALA A 340 6.31 30.98 -13.43
CA ALA A 340 6.45 30.75 -14.84
C ALA A 340 5.07 31.04 -15.48
N THR A 341 5.00 32.12 -16.24
CA THR A 341 3.92 32.41 -17.17
C THR A 341 3.54 31.12 -17.88
N PHE A 342 2.29 30.70 -17.73
CA PHE A 342 1.69 29.67 -18.58
C PHE A 342 1.92 30.08 -20.03
N GLU A 343 2.86 29.44 -20.71
CA GLU A 343 2.92 29.47 -22.16
C GLU A 343 1.97 28.39 -22.69
N GLY A 344 0.87 28.85 -23.29
CA GLY A 344 0.12 28.21 -24.38
C GLY A 344 -0.46 26.83 -24.15
#